data_AF-A0A453N9B6-F1
#
_entry.id   AF-A0A453N9B6-F1
#
_cell.length_a   1.000
_cell.length_b   1.000
_cell.length_c   1.000
_cell.angle_alpha   90.00
_cell.angle_beta   90.00
_cell.angle_gamma   90.00
#
_symmetry.space_group_name_H-M   'P 1'
#
loop_
_entity.id
_entity.type
_entity.pdbx_description
1 polymer ?
#
loop_
_entity_poly.entity_id
_entity_poly.type
_entity_poly.pdbx_seq_one_letter_code
_entity_poly.pdbx_strand_id
1 'polypeptide(L)'
;LVLSPSQWSSHIVGKISEWIDLDSEDEQLRLDSELTLKQEIAWATHLSLQACVIPPPKRSTCANYARVVNNILQGLTNMQLWLRIPLEKSESMDEDHDKVNNNNPT
;
A
#
# COMPACT_ATOMS: atom_id res chain seq x y z
N LEU A 1 -10.39 6.96 23.59
CA LEU A 1 -9.92 7.28 22.21
C LEU A 1 -8.88 8.38 22.31
N VAL A 2 -7.76 8.25 21.59
CA VAL A 2 -6.57 9.12 21.73
C VAL A 2 -6.78 10.52 21.12
N LEU A 3 -7.76 10.70 20.22
CA LEU A 3 -8.10 11.99 19.61
C LEU A 3 -9.62 12.17 19.52
N SER A 4 -10.07 13.41 19.41
CA SER A 4 -11.48 13.75 19.19
C SER A 4 -11.92 13.39 17.75
N PRO A 5 -13.19 13.02 17.52
CA PRO A 5 -13.68 12.67 16.18
C PRO A 5 -13.45 13.76 15.11
N SER A 6 -13.53 15.03 15.51
CA SER A 6 -13.26 16.16 14.63
C SER A 6 -11.80 16.23 14.17
N GLN A 7 -10.84 15.81 15.00
CA GLN A 7 -9.41 15.78 14.63
C GLN A 7 -9.09 14.67 13.64
N TRP A 8 -9.69 13.48 13.79
CA TRP A 8 -9.58 12.39 12.82
C TRP A 8 -10.12 12.79 11.44
N SER A 9 -11.27 13.47 11.43
CA SER A 9 -11.87 13.90 10.18
C SER A 9 -11.05 14.99 9.49
N SER A 10 -10.44 15.95 10.21
CA SER A 10 -9.87 17.16 9.59
C SER A 10 -8.36 17.16 9.34
N HIS A 11 -7.57 16.41 10.11
CA HIS A 11 -6.10 16.55 10.09
C HIS A 11 -5.36 15.22 9.84
N ILE A 12 -6.08 14.12 9.69
CA ILE A 12 -5.48 12.80 9.56
C ILE A 12 -5.73 12.23 8.17
N VAL A 13 -4.63 11.86 7.54
CA VAL A 13 -4.62 11.09 6.30
C VAL A 13 -4.12 9.70 6.65
N GLY A 14 -4.90 8.67 6.29
CA GLY A 14 -4.49 7.29 6.49
C GLY A 14 -3.30 6.96 5.59
N LYS A 15 -2.30 6.25 6.10
CA LYS A 15 -1.25 5.68 5.28
C LYS A 15 -1.46 4.17 5.25
N ILE A 16 -1.59 3.62 4.06
CA ILE A 16 -1.69 2.18 3.86
C ILE A 16 -0.33 1.52 4.12
N SER A 17 -0.35 0.30 4.64
CA SER A 17 0.86 -0.47 4.94
C SER A 17 1.80 -0.61 3.73
N GLU A 18 3.11 -0.43 3.96
CA GLU A 18 4.14 -0.44 2.90
C GLU A 18 4.41 -1.83 2.33
N TRP A 19 4.09 -2.89 3.07
CA TRP A 19 4.31 -4.27 2.66
C TRP A 19 3.26 -4.80 1.65
N ILE A 20 2.16 -4.06 1.44
CA ILE A 20 1.06 -4.50 0.59
C ILE A 20 1.53 -4.56 -0.87
N ASP A 21 1.49 -5.77 -1.42
CA ASP A 21 1.92 -6.09 -2.78
C ASP A 21 0.87 -6.93 -3.51
N LEU A 22 -0.02 -6.23 -4.22
CA LEU A 22 -1.17 -6.84 -4.91
C LEU A 22 -0.80 -7.58 -6.19
N ASP A 23 0.40 -7.37 -6.71
CA ASP A 23 0.90 -8.00 -7.94
C ASP A 23 2.13 -8.87 -7.64
N SER A 24 2.26 -9.36 -6.40
CA SER A 24 3.30 -10.33 -6.02
C SER A 24 3.13 -11.66 -6.77
N GLU A 25 4.27 -12.29 -7.08
CA GLU A 25 4.34 -13.65 -7.64
C GLU A 25 3.89 -14.70 -6.61
N ASP A 26 4.13 -14.42 -5.32
CA ASP A 26 3.65 -15.24 -4.22
C ASP A 26 2.14 -15.05 -4.05
N GLU A 27 1.39 -16.14 -4.25
CA GLU A 27 -0.05 -16.17 -4.13
C GLU A 27 -0.54 -15.84 -2.71
N GLN A 28 0.19 -16.29 -1.67
CA GLN A 28 -0.21 -16.01 -0.28
C GLN A 28 -0.07 -14.52 0.00
N LEU A 29 1.09 -13.94 -0.31
CA LEU A 29 1.32 -12.50 -0.13
C LEU A 29 0.31 -11.66 -0.92
N ARG A 30 -0.05 -12.08 -2.14
CA ARG A 30 -1.04 -11.39 -2.97
C ARG A 30 -2.43 -11.40 -2.32
N LEU A 31 -2.88 -12.55 -1.82
CA LEU A 31 -4.19 -12.70 -1.17
C LEU A 31 -4.24 -11.93 0.15
N ASP A 32 -3.19 -12.04 0.96
CA ASP A 32 -3.07 -11.33 2.24
C ASP A 32 -3.03 -9.82 2.03
N SER A 33 -2.28 -9.35 1.02
CA SER A 33 -2.24 -7.94 0.61
C SER A 33 -3.63 -7.42 0.20
N GLU A 34 -4.39 -8.20 -0.57
CA GLU A 34 -5.75 -7.82 -0.97
C GLU A 34 -6.70 -7.74 0.23
N LEU A 35 -6.61 -8.72 1.15
CA LEU A 35 -7.42 -8.77 2.35
C LEU A 35 -7.10 -7.61 3.29
N THR A 36 -5.82 -7.38 3.58
CA THR A 36 -5.38 -6.29 4.45
C THR A 36 -5.73 -4.94 3.87
N LEU A 37 -5.54 -4.71 2.57
CA LEU A 37 -5.89 -3.43 1.96
C LEU A 37 -7.38 -3.10 2.15
N LYS A 38 -8.27 -4.07 1.93
CA LYS A 38 -9.71 -3.89 2.16
C LYS A 38 -10.02 -3.59 3.62
N GLN A 39 -9.34 -4.28 4.54
CA GLN A 39 -9.51 -4.06 5.98
C GLN A 39 -9.05 -2.66 6.40
N GLU A 40 -7.88 -2.21 5.97
CA GLU A 40 -7.34 -0.88 6.28
C GLU A 40 -8.26 0.23 5.75
N ILE A 41 -8.79 0.07 4.54
CA ILE A 41 -9.74 1.01 3.96
C ILE A 41 -11.08 1.02 4.70
N ALA A 42 -11.59 -0.15 5.09
CA ALA A 42 -12.80 -0.24 5.89
C ALA A 42 -12.63 0.45 7.25
N TRP A 43 -11.46 0.29 7.88
CA TRP A 43 -11.11 0.96 9.14
C TRP A 43 -10.99 2.48 8.95
N ALA A 44 -10.31 2.94 7.91
CA ALA A 44 -10.20 4.36 7.58
C ALA A 44 -11.57 5.01 7.34
N THR A 45 -12.45 4.30 6.62
CA THR A 45 -13.83 4.73 6.37
C THR A 45 -14.64 4.80 7.67
N HIS A 46 -14.49 3.81 8.56
CA HIS A 46 -15.14 3.80 9.87
C HIS A 46 -14.69 4.98 10.75
N LEU A 47 -13.42 5.39 10.66
CA LEU A 47 -12.88 6.57 11.34
C LEU A 47 -13.23 7.90 10.66
N SER A 48 -13.97 7.86 9.54
CA SER A 48 -14.33 9.04 8.75
C SER A 48 -13.11 9.86 8.31
N LEU A 49 -12.03 9.19 7.92
CA LEU A 49 -10.87 9.85 7.32
C LEU A 49 -11.25 10.48 5.98
N GLN A 50 -10.71 11.67 5.70
CA GLN A 50 -10.93 12.33 4.42
C GLN A 50 -10.15 11.70 3.26
N ALA A 51 -8.95 11.17 3.55
CA ALA A 51 -8.09 10.59 2.53
C ALA A 51 -7.21 9.46 3.06
N CYS A 52 -6.84 8.54 2.17
CA CYS A 52 -5.85 7.49 2.39
C CYS A 52 -4.79 7.51 1.29
N VAL A 53 -3.51 7.47 1.68
CA VAL A 53 -2.38 7.31 0.77
C VAL A 53 -2.14 5.83 0.52
N ILE A 54 -2.24 5.42 -0.74
CA ILE A 54 -1.96 4.06 -1.21
C ILE A 54 -0.51 3.94 -1.72
N PRO A 55 0.14 2.77 -1.53
CA PRO A 55 1.51 2.55 -1.96
C PRO A 55 1.64 2.66 -3.50
N PRO A 56 2.83 3.02 -4.01
CA PRO A 56 3.07 3.12 -5.45
C PRO A 56 2.82 1.78 -6.17
N PRO A 57 2.23 1.80 -7.37
CA PRO A 57 2.05 0.57 -8.15
C PRO A 57 3.40 0.11 -8.70
N LYS A 58 3.57 -1.21 -8.85
CA LYS A 58 4.71 -1.77 -9.59
C LYS A 58 4.58 -1.41 -11.08
N ARG A 59 5.69 -0.99 -11.70
CA ARG A 59 5.70 -0.58 -13.12
C ARG A 59 5.58 -1.77 -14.09
N SER A 60 5.98 -2.96 -13.67
CA SER A 60 5.97 -4.18 -14.50
C SER A 60 4.58 -4.83 -14.57
N THR A 61 3.87 -4.88 -13.46
CA THR A 61 2.58 -5.56 -13.29
C THR A 61 1.71 -4.70 -12.37
N CYS A 62 0.66 -4.10 -12.92
CA CYS A 62 -0.28 -3.25 -12.15
C CYS A 62 -1.75 -3.60 -12.39
N ALA A 63 -2.02 -4.73 -13.07
CA ALA A 63 -3.37 -5.10 -13.48
C ALA A 63 -4.24 -5.48 -12.27
N ASN A 64 -3.72 -6.28 -11.34
CA ASN A 64 -4.49 -6.65 -10.15
C ASN A 64 -4.60 -5.47 -9.19
N TYR A 65 -3.53 -4.69 -9.03
CA TYR A 65 -3.57 -3.44 -8.28
C TYR A 65 -4.68 -2.51 -8.76
N ALA A 66 -4.73 -2.20 -10.06
CA ALA A 66 -5.75 -1.32 -10.63
C ALA A 66 -7.17 -1.89 -10.44
N ARG A 67 -7.35 -3.21 -10.59
CA ARG A 67 -8.64 -3.88 -10.38
C ARG A 67 -9.12 -3.73 -8.94
N VAL A 68 -8.27 -4.03 -7.97
CA VAL A 68 -8.61 -3.98 -6.53
C VAL A 68 -8.87 -2.54 -6.11
N VAL A 69 -8.01 -1.59 -6.52
CA VAL A 69 -8.20 -0.15 -6.21
C VAL A 69 -9.48 0.38 -6.84
N ASN A 70 -9.79 0.02 -8.09
CA ASN A 70 -11.04 0.43 -8.74
C ASN A 70 -12.27 -0.12 -8.00
N ASN A 71 -12.23 -1.38 -7.56
CA ASN A 71 -13.30 -1.99 -6.77
C ASN A 71 -13.48 -1.29 -5.42
N ILE A 72 -12.38 -0.92 -4.74
CA ILE A 72 -12.43 -0.13 -3.51
C ILE A 72 -13.04 1.23 -3.78
N LEU A 73 -12.59 1.94 -4.81
CA LEU A 73 -13.04 3.29 -5.15
C LEU A 73 -14.56 3.34 -5.42
N GLN A 74 -15.12 2.30 -6.07
CA GLN A 74 -16.57 2.18 -6.28
C GLN A 74 -17.36 2.02 -4.98
N GLY A 75 -16.75 1.49 -3.92
CA GLY A 75 -17.35 1.36 -2.59
C GLY A 75 -17.18 2.59 -1.70
N LEU A 76 -16.35 3.56 -2.09
CA LEU A 76 -16.09 4.77 -1.30
C LEU A 76 -17.03 5.90 -1.72
N THR A 77 -17.63 6.57 -0.73
CA THR A 77 -18.55 7.71 -0.95
C THR A 77 -17.87 9.06 -0.70
N ASN A 78 -17.14 9.19 0.41
CA ASN A 78 -16.61 10.48 0.88
C ASN A 78 -15.09 10.47 1.17
N MET A 79 -14.41 9.35 0.93
CA MET A 79 -12.97 9.21 1.19
C MET A 79 -12.17 9.22 -0.11
N GLN A 80 -11.12 10.04 -0.17
CA GLN A 80 -10.22 10.13 -1.32
C GLN A 80 -9.09 9.11 -1.22
N LEU A 81 -8.63 8.60 -2.36
CA LEU A 81 -7.41 7.80 -2.45
C LEU A 81 -6.30 8.61 -3.11
N TRP A 82 -5.18 8.76 -2.43
CA TRP A 82 -4.01 9.46 -2.92
C TRP A 82 -2.94 8.46 -3.34
N LEU A 83 -2.64 8.41 -4.63
CA LEU A 83 -1.62 7.53 -5.16
C LEU A 83 -0.25 8.23 -5.10
N ARG A 84 0.69 7.65 -4.35
CA ARG A 84 2.06 8.14 -4.32
C ARG A 84 2.82 7.63 -5.55
N ILE A 85 3.24 8.52 -6.45
CA ILE A 85 4.05 8.17 -7.62
C ILE A 85 5.40 8.90 -7.51
N PRO A 86 6.54 8.19 -7.43
CA PRO A 86 7.84 8.83 -7.42
C PRO A 86 8.19 9.39 -8.81
N LEU A 87 8.76 10.61 -8.83
CA LEU A 87 9.16 11.31 -10.06
C LEU A 87 10.40 10.68 -10.72
N GLU A 88 11.30 10.13 -9.90
CA GLU A 88 12.51 9.41 -10.33
C GLU A 88 12.49 7.98 -9.79
N LYS A 89 13.23 7.07 -10.43
CA LYS A 89 13.36 5.69 -9.95
C LYS A 89 14.08 5.73 -8.59
N SER A 90 13.36 5.59 -7.49
CA SER A 90 14.00 5.22 -6.23
C SER A 90 14.59 3.83 -6.45
N GLU A 91 15.92 3.72 -6.35
CA GLU A 91 16.57 2.42 -6.28
C GLU A 91 15.86 1.58 -5.20
N SER A 92 15.57 0.36 -5.58
CA SER A 92 14.78 -0.62 -4.83
C SER A 92 15.31 -0.79 -3.41
N MET A 93 14.42 -0.83 -2.43
CA MET A 93 14.70 -1.43 -1.11
C MET A 93 14.80 -2.96 -1.21
N ASP A 94 15.39 -3.45 -2.29
CA ASP A 94 15.73 -4.84 -2.55
C ASP A 94 17.25 -4.94 -2.55
N GLU A 95 17.91 -4.43 -1.49
CA GLU A 95 19.27 -4.86 -1.19
C GLU A 95 19.17 -6.17 -0.43
N ASP A 96 19.03 -7.23 -1.22
CA ASP A 96 19.19 -8.62 -0.82
C ASP A 96 20.58 -8.76 -0.17
N HIS A 97 20.58 -8.97 1.14
CA HIS A 97 21.75 -8.90 2.00
C HIS A 97 22.57 -10.19 1.94
N ASP A 98 22.74 -10.79 0.76
CA ASP A 98 23.46 -12.05 0.56
C ASP A 98 24.46 -11.97 -0.60
N LYS A 99 25.60 -11.33 -0.33
CA LYS A 99 26.86 -11.69 -1.00
C LYS A 99 27.81 -12.29 0.03
N VAL A 100 27.61 -13.58 0.27
CA VAL A 100 28.64 -14.48 0.82
C VAL A 100 29.89 -14.37 -0.05
N ASN A 101 30.91 -13.69 0.48
CA ASN A 101 32.21 -13.56 -0.15
C ASN A 101 32.99 -14.87 0.02
N ASN A 102 32.71 -15.87 -0.82
CA ASN A 102 33.55 -17.07 -0.96
C ASN A 102 34.44 -16.92 -2.19
N ASN A 103 35.54 -16.19 -2.05
CA ASN A 103 36.65 -16.22 -2.99
C ASN A 103 37.96 -16.36 -2.22
N ASN A 104 38.51 -17.58 -2.21
CA ASN A 104 39.96 -17.80 -2.23
C ASN A 104 40.26 -19.12 -2.95
N PRO A 105 40.70 -19.06 -4.22
CA PRO A 105 41.57 -20.07 -4.78
C PRO A 105 42.90 -19.44 -5.21
N THR A 106 43.98 -19.79 -4.50
CA THR A 106 45.32 -20.22 -4.98
C THR A 106 46.31 -20.11 -3.83
#